data_AF-A0A382CX31-F1
#
_entry.id   AF-A0A382CX31-F1
#
_cell.length_a   1.000
_cell.length_b   1.000
_cell.length_c   1.000
_cell.angle_alpha   90.00
_cell.angle_beta   90.00
_cell.angle_gamma   90.00
#
_symmetry.space_group_name_H-M   'P 1'
#
loop_
_entity.id
_entity.type
_entity.pdbx_description
1 polymer ?
#
loop_
_entity_poly.entity_id
_entity_poly.type
_entity_poly.pdbx_seq_one_letter_code
_entity_poly.pdbx_strand_id
1 'polypeptide(L)'
;MYKFIKILLPCIFSLYGQNQDVPIDGIAAIVGENIILKSDVSQVVGMTALQRGLDVSRDRDVLEKLQADVLGSLIDQKVILEMAKLDSIEVAEKDVERALDQQIETFIMRAGTEEMAET
;
A
#
# COMPACT_ATOMS: atom_id res chain seq x y z
N MET A 1 -17.07 -51.93 20.53
CA MET A 1 -17.51 -50.52 20.36
C MET A 1 -16.37 -49.51 20.15
N TYR A 2 -15.19 -49.66 20.75
CA TYR A 2 -14.10 -48.66 20.59
C TYR A 2 -13.45 -48.58 19.19
N LYS A 3 -13.56 -49.65 18.38
CA LYS A 3 -12.98 -49.70 17.02
C LYS A 3 -13.71 -48.80 16.00
N PHE A 4 -15.03 -48.63 16.14
CA PHE A 4 -15.83 -47.75 15.26
C PHE A 4 -15.52 -46.26 15.51
N ILE A 5 -15.24 -45.89 16.76
CA ILE A 5 -14.94 -44.51 17.14
C ILE A 5 -13.60 -44.02 16.56
N LYS A 6 -12.63 -44.92 16.37
CA LYS A 6 -11.33 -44.61 15.75
C LYS A 6 -11.41 -44.36 14.24
N ILE A 7 -12.44 -44.87 13.58
CA ILE A 7 -12.68 -44.67 12.13
C ILE A 7 -13.49 -43.39 11.87
N LEU A 8 -14.30 -42.95 12.84
CA LEU A 8 -15.06 -41.69 12.76
C LEU A 8 -14.15 -40.45 12.95
N LEU A 9 -13.12 -40.55 13.80
CA LEU A 9 -12.22 -39.45 14.14
C LEU A 9 -11.45 -38.82 12.96
N PRO A 10 -10.93 -39.57 11.96
CA PRO A 10 -10.25 -38.96 10.81
C PRO A 10 -11.20 -38.34 9.77
N CYS A 11 -12.49 -38.69 9.74
CA CYS A 11 -13.44 -38.10 8.78
C CYS A 11 -13.84 -36.66 9.10
N ILE A 12 -13.71 -36.22 10.36
CA ILE A 12 -14.09 -34.85 10.77
C ILE A 12 -13.02 -33.84 10.34
N PHE A 13 -11.76 -34.27 10.20
CA PHE A 13 -10.65 -33.38 9.80
C PHE A 13 -10.72 -32.97 8.32
N SER A 14 -11.23 -33.81 7.43
CA SER A 14 -11.28 -33.52 5.98
C SER A 14 -12.37 -32.52 5.56
N LEU A 15 -13.24 -32.10 6.48
CA LEU A 15 -14.34 -31.15 6.20
C LEU A 15 -13.98 -29.68 6.45
N TYR A 16 -12.78 -29.38 6.97
CA TYR A 16 -12.28 -28.01 7.05
C TYR A 16 -11.61 -27.59 5.74
N GLY A 17 -12.38 -27.56 4.66
CA GLY A 17 -12.02 -26.79 3.48
C GLY A 17 -12.11 -25.31 3.84
N GLN A 18 -10.98 -24.70 4.22
CA GLN A 18 -10.92 -23.25 4.38
C GLN A 18 -11.03 -22.61 3.01
N ASN A 19 -12.25 -22.27 2.60
CA ASN A 19 -12.46 -21.20 1.63
C ASN A 19 -12.00 -19.92 2.32
N GLN A 20 -10.72 -19.60 2.16
CA GLN A 20 -10.24 -18.25 2.41
C GLN A 20 -10.89 -17.40 1.33
N ASP A 21 -11.89 -16.60 1.70
CA ASP A 21 -12.37 -15.51 0.87
C ASP A 21 -11.17 -14.61 0.61
N VAL A 22 -10.49 -14.82 -0.52
CA VAL A 22 -9.41 -13.96 -0.97
C VAL A 22 -10.06 -12.60 -1.26
N PRO A 23 -9.75 -11.54 -0.48
CA PRO A 23 -10.37 -10.25 -0.72
C PRO A 23 -9.93 -9.77 -2.09
N ILE A 24 -10.87 -9.72 -3.03
CA ILE A 24 -10.63 -9.18 -4.37
C ILE A 24 -10.53 -7.67 -4.24
N ASP A 25 -9.40 -7.12 -4.68
CA ASP A 25 -9.20 -5.68 -4.67
C ASP A 25 -10.12 -4.99 -5.70
N GLY A 26 -10.70 -3.87 -5.30
CA GLY A 26 -11.62 -3.10 -6.13
C GLY A 26 -10.93 -1.96 -6.84
N ILE A 27 -11.54 -1.47 -7.91
CA ILE A 27 -11.09 -0.25 -8.60
C ILE A 27 -11.72 0.97 -7.90
N ALA A 28 -10.90 1.96 -7.56
CA ALA A 28 -11.31 3.25 -7.02
C ALA A 28 -11.55 4.28 -8.13
N ALA A 29 -10.70 4.30 -9.17
CA ALA A 29 -10.84 5.17 -10.33
C ALA A 29 -10.10 4.62 -11.56
N ILE A 30 -10.46 5.11 -12.74
CA ILE A 30 -9.81 4.80 -14.03
C ILE A 30 -9.37 6.13 -14.65
N VAL A 31 -8.08 6.23 -15.04
CA VAL A 31 -7.47 7.45 -15.59
C VAL A 31 -6.67 7.07 -16.84
N GLY A 32 -7.23 7.32 -18.02
CA GLY A 32 -6.65 6.87 -19.28
C GLY A 32 -6.58 5.34 -19.32
N GLU A 33 -5.38 4.80 -19.53
CA GLU A 33 -5.14 3.35 -19.51
C GLU A 33 -4.78 2.80 -18.11
N ASN A 34 -4.61 3.66 -17.10
CA ASN A 34 -4.27 3.22 -15.74
C ASN A 34 -5.52 3.11 -14.86
N ILE A 35 -5.44 2.21 -13.89
CA ILE A 35 -6.41 2.09 -12.80
C ILE A 35 -5.77 2.51 -11.47
N ILE A 36 -6.62 2.98 -10.57
CA ILE A 36 -6.27 3.23 -9.16
C ILE A 36 -7.06 2.23 -8.32
N LEU A 37 -6.39 1.44 -7.49
CA LEU A 37 -7.02 0.42 -6.67
C LEU A 37 -7.54 1.00 -5.36
N LYS A 38 -8.54 0.33 -4.76
CA LYS A 38 -9.04 0.68 -3.43
C LYS A 38 -7.96 0.46 -2.36
N SER A 39 -7.12 -0.57 -2.53
CA SER A 39 -5.99 -0.79 -1.63
C SER A 39 -4.97 0.35 -1.70
N ASP A 40 -4.64 0.86 -2.90
CA ASP A 40 -3.71 2.00 -3.08
C ASP A 40 -4.17 3.22 -2.29
N VAL A 41 -5.45 3.60 -2.47
CA VAL A 41 -6.05 4.73 -1.74
C VAL A 41 -6.00 4.48 -0.24
N SER A 42 -6.38 3.28 0.20
CA SER A 42 -6.44 2.94 1.62
C SER A 42 -5.07 2.93 2.29
N GLN A 43 -4.02 2.48 1.59
CA GLN A 43 -2.65 2.48 2.10
C GLN A 43 -2.13 3.90 2.31
N VAL A 44 -2.32 4.79 1.33
CA VAL A 44 -1.87 6.18 1.41
C VAL A 44 -2.67 6.95 2.48
N VAL A 45 -3.99 6.73 2.56
CA VAL A 45 -4.83 7.29 3.63
C VAL A 45 -4.35 6.82 4.99
N GLY A 46 -4.10 5.52 5.16
CA GLY A 46 -3.63 4.95 6.42
C GLY A 46 -2.30 5.55 6.89
N MET A 47 -1.32 5.64 5.99
CA MET A 47 -0.03 6.27 6.29
C MET A 47 -0.20 7.75 6.67
N THR A 48 -0.99 8.50 5.90
CA THR A 48 -1.21 9.93 6.13
C THR A 48 -1.98 10.18 7.43
N ALA A 49 -2.94 9.32 7.76
CA ALA A 49 -3.68 9.37 9.02
C ALA A 49 -2.77 9.15 10.22
N LEU A 50 -1.87 8.16 10.15
CA LEU A 50 -0.88 7.89 11.19
C LEU A 50 0.07 9.08 11.39
N GLN A 51 0.58 9.66 10.31
CA GLN A 51 1.46 10.84 10.37
C GLN A 51 0.77 12.06 10.99
N ARG A 52 -0.55 12.19 10.78
CA ARG A 52 -1.37 13.27 11.35
C ARG A 52 -1.94 12.94 12.73
N GLY A 53 -1.74 11.72 13.24
CA GLY A 53 -2.28 11.28 14.52
C GLY A 53 -3.81 11.18 14.56
N LEU A 54 -4.46 10.91 13.41
CA LEU A 54 -5.91 10.79 13.32
C LEU A 54 -6.41 9.45 13.86
N ASP A 55 -7.50 9.47 14.61
CA ASP A 55 -8.16 8.27 15.12
C ASP A 55 -9.33 7.87 14.20
N VAL A 56 -9.25 6.66 13.64
CA VAL A 56 -10.26 6.07 12.74
C VAL A 56 -11.66 6.04 13.34
N SER A 57 -11.76 5.95 14.67
CA SER A 57 -13.05 5.86 15.37
C SER A 57 -13.66 7.23 15.65
N ARG A 58 -12.83 8.28 15.80
CA ARG A 58 -13.28 9.61 16.27
C ARG A 58 -13.35 10.63 15.14
N ASP A 59 -12.48 10.53 14.14
CA ASP A 59 -12.27 11.57 13.12
C ASP A 59 -12.82 11.17 11.74
N ARG A 60 -14.02 10.58 11.71
CA ARG A 60 -14.60 10.00 10.49
C ARG A 60 -14.75 11.02 9.34
N ASP A 61 -15.25 12.22 9.64
CA ASP A 61 -15.45 13.27 8.64
C ASP A 61 -14.12 13.78 8.05
N VAL A 62 -13.07 13.81 8.88
CA VAL A 62 -11.73 14.22 8.45
C VAL A 62 -11.10 13.13 7.59
N LEU A 63 -11.32 11.86 7.93
CA LEU A 63 -10.84 10.72 7.14
C LEU A 63 -11.53 10.59 5.79
N GLU A 64 -12.83 10.87 5.71
CA GLU A 64 -13.54 10.89 4.44
C GLU A 64 -12.99 11.98 3.50
N LYS A 65 -12.74 13.18 4.04
CA LYS A 65 -12.07 14.25 3.29
C LYS A 65 -10.67 13.86 2.86
N LEU A 66 -9.88 13.29 3.78
CA LEU A 66 -8.53 12.82 3.48
C LEU A 66 -8.56 11.75 2.37
N GLN A 67 -9.54 10.86 2.38
CA GLN A 67 -9.70 9.85 1.34
C GLN A 67 -9.99 10.48 -0.02
N ALA A 68 -10.87 11.48 -0.07
CA ALA A 68 -11.15 12.22 -1.30
C ALA A 68 -9.91 12.98 -1.80
N ASP A 69 -9.18 13.64 -0.90
CA ASP A 69 -7.96 14.38 -1.23
C ASP A 69 -6.86 13.45 -1.76
N VAL A 70 -6.67 12.30 -1.10
CA VAL A 70 -5.70 11.28 -1.53
C VAL A 70 -6.10 10.71 -2.89
N LEU A 71 -7.38 10.39 -3.10
CA LEU A 71 -7.85 9.92 -4.41
C LEU A 71 -7.61 10.97 -5.50
N GLY A 72 -7.90 12.24 -5.22
CA GLY A 72 -7.63 13.35 -6.14
C GLY A 72 -6.15 13.46 -6.50
N SER A 73 -5.25 13.42 -5.51
CA SER A 73 -3.80 13.44 -5.73
C SER A 73 -3.32 12.25 -6.57
N LEU A 74 -3.86 11.05 -6.33
CA LEU A 74 -3.54 9.86 -7.13
C LEU A 74 -4.03 10.01 -8.57
N ILE A 75 -5.23 10.59 -8.78
CA ILE A 75 -5.73 10.89 -10.11
C ILE A 75 -4.81 11.87 -10.83
N ASP A 76 -4.45 12.98 -10.18
CA ASP A 76 -3.56 14.00 -10.75
C ASP A 76 -2.20 13.40 -11.15
N GLN A 77 -1.62 12.54 -10.30
CA GLN A 77 -0.39 11.82 -10.61
C GLN A 77 -0.53 10.92 -11.84
N LYS A 78 -1.65 10.20 -11.98
CA LYS A 78 -1.91 9.37 -13.17
C LYS A 78 -2.14 10.22 -14.41
N VAL A 79 -2.80 11.38 -14.29
CA VAL A 79 -2.97 12.32 -15.41
C VAL A 79 -1.60 12.81 -15.90
N ILE A 80 -0.71 13.23 -14.99
CA ILE A 80 0.64 13.66 -15.34
C ILE A 80 1.41 12.52 -16.01
N LEU A 81 1.27 11.29 -15.51
CA LEU A 81 1.92 10.11 -16.12
C LEU A 81 1.42 9.84 -17.55
N GLU A 82 0.11 9.96 -17.80
CA GLU A 82 -0.45 9.80 -19.14
C GLU A 82 0.04 10.90 -20.09
N MET A 83 0.13 12.14 -19.62
CA MET A 83 0.70 13.24 -20.39
C MET A 83 2.18 13.00 -20.70
N ALA A 84 2.97 12.53 -19.73
CA ALA A 84 4.38 12.23 -19.92
C ALA A 84 4.61 11.12 -20.97
N LYS A 85 3.72 10.11 -21.02
CA LYS A 85 3.74 9.08 -22.08
C LYS A 85 3.46 9.67 -23.46
N LEU A 86 2.47 10.56 -23.58
CA LEU A 86 2.14 11.24 -24.84
C LEU A 86 3.31 12.10 -25.33
N ASP A 87 3.97 12.80 -24.41
CA ASP A 87 5.13 13.65 -24.70
C ASP A 87 6.45 12.85 -24.82
N SER A 88 6.38 11.51 -24.77
CA SER A 88 7.52 10.59 -24.88
C SER A 88 8.66 10.90 -23.90
N ILE A 89 8.32 11.29 -22.67
CA ILE A 89 9.29 11.53 -21.60
C ILE A 89 9.72 10.18 -21.01
N GLU A 90 11.00 9.84 -21.19
CA GLU A 90 11.60 8.62 -20.64
C GLU A 90 12.64 8.94 -19.56
N VAL A 91 12.69 8.09 -18.52
CA VAL A 91 13.68 8.19 -17.44
C VAL A 91 14.76 7.14 -17.68
N ALA A 92 16.01 7.57 -17.82
CA ALA A 92 17.12 6.65 -18.02
C ALA A 92 17.47 5.91 -16.71
N GLU A 93 17.82 4.64 -16.79
CA GLU A 93 18.17 3.80 -15.64
C GLU A 93 19.30 4.40 -14.79
N LYS A 94 20.33 4.98 -15.44
CA LYS A 94 21.42 5.70 -14.75
C LYS A 94 20.94 6.85 -13.87
N ASP A 95 19.81 7.46 -14.21
CA ASP A 95 19.26 8.59 -13.45
C ASP A 95 18.52 8.08 -12.22
N VAL A 96 17.90 6.89 -12.32
CA VAL A 96 17.30 6.17 -11.19
C VAL A 96 18.38 5.71 -10.21
N GLU A 97 19.46 5.09 -10.72
CA GLU A 97 20.58 4.62 -9.89
C GLU A 97 21.20 5.79 -9.11
N ARG A 98 21.46 6.90 -9.80
CA ARG A 98 22.00 8.11 -9.18
C ARG A 98 21.07 8.69 -8.11
N ALA A 99 19.76 8.64 -8.30
CA ALA A 99 18.80 9.08 -7.28
C ALA A 99 18.80 8.15 -6.06
N LEU A 100 18.95 6.84 -6.28
CA LEU A 100 19.06 5.85 -5.22
C LEU A 100 20.34 6.05 -4.39
N ASP A 101 21.50 6.20 -5.04
CA ASP A 101 22.77 6.46 -4.37
C ASP A 101 22.69 7.70 -3.49
N GLN A 102 22.11 8.79 -4.01
CA GLN A 102 21.88 10.02 -3.24
C GLN A 102 20.98 9.81 -2.02
N GLN A 103 19.96 8.95 -2.14
CA GLN A 103 19.08 8.61 -1.03
C GLN A 103 19.81 7.78 0.03
N ILE A 104 20.68 6.84 -0.38
CA ILE A 104 21.52 6.04 0.52
C ILE A 104 22.50 6.94 1.28
N GLU A 105 23.21 7.83 0.58
CA GLU A 105 24.12 8.79 1.21
C GLU A 105 23.40 9.67 2.25
N THR A 106 22.18 10.10 1.94
CA THR A 106 21.34 10.87 2.88
C THR A 106 21.02 10.07 4.15
N PHE A 107 20.72 8.77 4.01
CA PHE A 107 20.48 7.90 5.16
C PHE A 107 21.75 7.67 5.99
N ILE A 108 22.89 7.42 5.35
CA ILE A 108 24.18 7.26 6.04
C ILE A 108 24.52 8.52 6.83
N MET A 109 24.33 9.70 6.24
CA MET A 109 24.61 10.97 6.90
C MET A 109 23.75 11.16 8.15
N ARG A 110 22.45 10.87 8.07
CA ARG A 110 21.53 10.99 9.22
C ARG A 110 21.86 9.98 10.32
N ALA A 111 22.08 8.71 9.96
CA ALA A 111 22.40 7.66 10.93
C ALA A 111 23.75 7.92 11.63
N GLY A 112 24.77 8.33 10.87
CA GLY A 112 26.06 8.70 11.44
C GLY A 112 25.99 9.91 12.36
N THR A 113 25.14 10.91 12.06
CA THR A 113 24.95 12.06 12.97
C THR A 113 24.18 11.71 14.24
N GLU A 114 23.24 10.75 14.21
CA GLU A 114 22.50 10.30 15.40
C GLU A 114 23.39 9.45 16.31
N GLU A 115 24.12 8.47 15.77
CA GLU A 115 25.05 7.62 16.55
C GLU A 115 26.20 8.45 17.16
N MET A 116 26.72 9.44 16.42
CA MET A 116 27.72 10.39 16.94
C MET A 116 27.14 11.39 17.95
N ALA A 117 25.84 11.65 17.96
CA ALA A 117 25.20 12.55 18.94
C ALA A 117 24.89 11.85 20.27
N GLU A 118 24.77 10.52 20.27
CA GLU A 118 24.54 9.71 21.46
C GLU A 118 25.84 9.30 22.20
N THR A 119 27.03 9.64 21.67
CA THR A 119 28.34 9.36 22.28
C THR A 119 29.01 10.62 22.84
#